data_AF-A0A926T0W5-F1
#
_entry.id   AF-A0A926T0W5-F1
#
_cell.length_a   1.000
_cell.length_b   1.000
_cell.length_c   1.000
_cell.angle_alpha   90.00
_cell.angle_beta   90.00
_cell.angle_gamma   90.00
#
_symmetry.space_group_name_H-M   'P 1'
#
loop_
_entity.id
_entity.type
_entity.pdbx_description
1 polymer ?
#
loop_
_entity_poly.entity_id
_entity_poly.type
_entity_poly.pdbx_seq_one_letter_code
_entity_poly.pdbx_strand_id
1 'polypeptide(L)'
;MFPIYPNDDEENLPPYCRETTWIEQLKEFHSQFDSSIRAILRDCLFREIEEDGQITFQILCPNEVILKRLIQKRQKIANRVRWIWEPKVDRLVICIEKNGLECRAYSLKKYLID
;
A
#
# COMPACT_ATOMS: atom_id res chain seq x y z
N MET A 1 -10.36 40.20 -4.08
CA MET A 1 -10.95 39.61 -5.30
C MET A 1 -9.98 38.53 -5.75
N PHE A 2 -10.27 37.27 -5.40
CA PHE A 2 -9.46 36.12 -5.80
C PHE A 2 -9.93 35.65 -7.18
N PRO A 3 -9.04 35.26 -8.11
CA PRO A 3 -9.47 34.71 -9.38
C PRO A 3 -10.07 33.31 -9.14
N ILE A 4 -11.32 33.14 -9.56
CA ILE A 4 -11.97 31.83 -9.66
C ILE A 4 -11.44 31.20 -10.95
N TYR A 5 -10.67 30.12 -10.83
CA TYR A 5 -10.34 29.28 -11.98
C TYR A 5 -11.52 28.36 -12.28
N PRO A 6 -11.96 28.25 -13.55
CA PRO A 6 -13.01 27.32 -13.91
C PRO A 6 -12.47 25.89 -13.75
N ASN A 7 -13.25 25.03 -13.09
CA ASN A 7 -13.06 23.59 -13.12
C ASN A 7 -13.12 23.09 -14.57
N ASP A 8 -12.25 22.13 -14.88
CA ASP A 8 -12.40 21.03 -15.85
C ASP A 8 -11.04 20.74 -16.51
N ASP A 9 -10.36 19.71 -15.98
CA ASP A 9 -9.50 18.74 -16.68
C ASP A 9 -8.39 18.25 -15.74
N GLU A 10 -8.76 17.33 -14.85
CA GLU A 10 -7.82 16.50 -14.07
C GLU A 10 -6.84 15.72 -15.00
N GLU A 11 -7.16 15.61 -16.29
CA GLU A 11 -6.32 14.99 -17.32
C GLU A 11 -5.11 15.83 -17.78
N ASN A 12 -5.10 17.14 -17.56
CA ASN A 12 -4.01 18.04 -18.01
C ASN A 12 -2.95 18.36 -16.94
N LEU A 13 -3.06 17.77 -15.75
CA LEU A 13 -2.02 17.91 -14.73
C LEU A 13 -0.73 17.20 -15.18
N PRO A 14 0.45 17.84 -15.02
CA PRO A 14 1.73 17.16 -15.26
C PRO A 14 1.77 15.86 -14.44
N PRO A 15 2.43 14.80 -14.90
CA PRO A 15 2.32 13.45 -14.31
C PRO A 15 2.73 13.36 -12.82
N TYR A 16 3.35 14.41 -12.28
CA TYR A 16 3.68 14.56 -10.86
C TYR A 16 2.54 15.14 -9.99
N CYS A 17 1.44 15.60 -10.58
CA CYS A 17 0.31 16.24 -9.90
C CYS A 17 -1.01 15.47 -10.01
N ARG A 18 -1.03 14.27 -10.60
CA ARG A 18 -2.24 13.44 -10.60
C ARG A 18 -2.36 12.75 -9.25
N GLU A 19 -3.44 13.04 -8.53
CA GLU A 19 -3.84 12.21 -7.39
C GLU A 19 -4.25 10.84 -7.93
N THR A 20 -3.32 9.88 -7.95
CA THR A 20 -3.66 8.51 -8.32
C THR A 20 -4.61 7.93 -7.30
N THR A 21 -5.72 7.38 -7.77
CA THR A 21 -6.71 6.71 -6.94
C THR A 21 -6.09 5.47 -6.28
N TRP A 22 -6.65 5.05 -5.14
CA TRP A 22 -6.25 3.82 -4.45
C TRP A 22 -6.19 2.60 -5.38
N ILE A 23 -7.16 2.49 -6.31
CA ILE A 23 -7.25 1.39 -7.27
C ILE A 23 -6.07 1.43 -8.27
N GLU A 24 -5.68 2.60 -8.74
CA GLU A 24 -4.53 2.76 -9.64
C GLU A 24 -3.22 2.42 -8.94
N GLN A 25 -3.05 2.88 -7.69
CA GLN A 25 -1.88 2.54 -6.88
C GLN A 25 -1.81 1.03 -6.63
N LEU A 26 -2.94 0.36 -6.37
CA LEU A 26 -2.98 -1.10 -6.26
C LEU A 26 -2.63 -1.79 -7.58
N LYS A 27 -3.15 -1.33 -8.72
CA LYS A 27 -2.77 -1.88 -10.03
C LYS A 27 -1.27 -1.77 -10.26
N GLU A 28 -0.69 -0.61 -9.96
CA GLU A 28 0.75 -0.39 -10.06
C GLU A 28 1.52 -1.28 -9.07
N PHE A 29 1.05 -1.40 -7.84
CA PHE A 29 1.66 -2.30 -6.85
C PHE A 29 1.70 -3.74 -7.34
N HIS A 30 0.61 -4.24 -7.91
CA HIS A 30 0.61 -5.58 -8.52
C HIS A 30 1.56 -5.66 -9.72
N SER A 31 1.71 -4.62 -10.54
CA SER A 31 2.59 -4.60 -11.72
C SER A 31 4.07 -4.85 -11.35
N GLN A 32 4.48 -4.44 -10.15
CA GLN A 32 5.85 -4.51 -9.63
C GLN A 32 6.36 -5.92 -9.27
N PHE A 33 5.51 -6.95 -9.37
CA PHE A 33 5.84 -8.32 -9.00
C PHE A 33 5.72 -9.29 -10.17
N ASP A 34 6.47 -10.39 -10.11
CA ASP A 34 6.35 -11.50 -11.06
C ASP A 34 5.00 -12.23 -10.92
N SER A 35 4.69 -13.10 -11.89
CA SER A 35 3.43 -13.84 -11.95
C SER A 35 3.14 -14.66 -10.69
N SER A 36 4.17 -15.20 -10.04
CA SER A 36 4.01 -16.05 -8.86
C SER A 36 3.57 -15.24 -7.64
N ILE A 37 4.18 -14.09 -7.40
CA ILE A 37 3.83 -13.22 -6.27
C ILE A 37 2.50 -12.52 -6.55
N ARG A 38 2.26 -12.07 -7.79
CA ARG A 38 0.98 -11.47 -8.17
C ARG A 38 -0.19 -12.41 -7.94
N ALA A 39 -0.04 -13.70 -8.21
CA ALA A 39 -1.08 -14.70 -7.94
C ALA A 39 -1.41 -14.75 -6.45
N ILE A 40 -0.39 -14.78 -5.59
CA ILE A 40 -0.56 -14.77 -4.13
C ILE A 40 -1.25 -13.48 -3.65
N LEU A 41 -0.84 -12.33 -4.17
CA LEU A 41 -1.40 -11.03 -3.79
C LEU A 41 -2.85 -10.86 -4.27
N ARG A 42 -3.26 -11.50 -5.38
CA ARG A 42 -4.64 -11.44 -5.88
C ARG A 42 -5.64 -12.11 -4.94
N ASP A 43 -5.19 -13.08 -4.15
CA ASP A 43 -6.03 -13.74 -3.16
C ASP A 43 -6.14 -12.94 -1.85
N CYS A 44 -5.40 -11.84 -1.72
CA CYS A 44 -5.41 -10.97 -0.55
C CYS A 44 -6.40 -9.82 -0.68
N LEU A 45 -6.85 -9.31 0.46
CA LEU A 45 -7.58 -8.04 0.56
C LEU A 45 -6.63 -6.93 1.02
N PHE A 46 -6.87 -5.72 0.55
CA PHE A 46 -6.04 -4.54 0.84
C PHE A 46 -6.89 -3.46 1.49
N ARG A 47 -6.36 -2.83 2.54
CA ARG A 47 -7.01 -1.71 3.23
C ARG A 47 -5.99 -0.63 3.54
N GLU A 48 -6.43 0.62 3.46
CA GLU A 48 -5.77 1.75 4.09
C GLU A 48 -6.50 2.03 5.39
N ILE A 49 -5.74 2.14 6.49
CA ILE A 49 -6.27 2.39 7.82
C ILE A 49 -5.51 3.59 8.39
N GLU A 50 -6.24 4.62 8.81
CA GLU A 50 -5.68 5.77 9.51
C GLU A 50 -6.04 5.65 11.00
N GLU A 51 -5.03 5.46 11.85
CA GLU A 51 -5.17 5.35 13.30
C GLU A 51 -4.07 6.19 13.97
N ASP A 52 -4.44 7.03 14.95
CA ASP A 52 -3.51 7.88 15.72
C ASP A 52 -2.57 8.74 14.84
N GLY A 53 -3.08 9.22 13.70
CA GLY A 53 -2.31 10.02 12.74
C GLY A 53 -1.23 9.23 11.99
N GLN A 54 -1.32 7.89 11.99
CA GLN A 54 -0.48 7.01 11.18
C GLN A 54 -1.33 6.28 10.16
N ILE A 55 -0.89 6.32 8.90
CA ILE A 55 -1.55 5.61 7.81
C ILE A 55 -0.87 4.25 7.65
N THR A 56 -1.68 3.21 7.72
CA THR A 56 -1.26 1.81 7.62
C THR A 56 -1.81 1.17 6.37
N PHE A 57 -0.92 0.61 5.56
CA PHE A 57 -1.28 -0.27 4.45
C PHE A 57 -1.41 -1.70 4.97
N GLN A 58 -2.63 -2.21 5.04
CA GLN A 58 -2.93 -3.55 5.54
C GLN A 58 -3.17 -4.53 4.37
N ILE A 59 -2.47 -5.67 4.41
CA ILE A 59 -2.69 -6.83 3.54
C ILE A 59 -3.30 -7.94 4.36
N LEU A 60 -4.55 -8.32 4.08
CA LEU A 60 -5.25 -9.41 4.73
C LEU A 60 -5.11 -10.69 3.88
N CYS A 61 -4.45 -11.69 4.45
CA CYS A 61 -4.23 -12.99 3.84
C CYS A 61 -5.41 -13.92 4.10
N PRO A 62 -5.84 -14.72 3.11
CA PRO A 62 -6.97 -15.64 3.28
C PRO A 62 -6.59 -16.93 4.03
N ASN A 63 -5.30 -17.26 4.13
CA ASN A 63 -4.82 -18.43 4.87
C ASN A 63 -3.34 -18.30 5.29
N GLU A 64 -2.89 -19.22 6.16
CA GLU A 64 -1.53 -19.19 6.72
C GLU A 64 -0.45 -19.45 5.67
N VAL A 65 -0.75 -20.20 4.62
CA VAL A 65 0.22 -20.53 3.58
C VAL A 65 0.59 -19.25 2.82
N ILE A 66 -0.40 -18.44 2.46
CA ILE A 66 -0.20 -17.13 1.83
C ILE A 66 0.52 -16.18 2.78
N LEU A 67 0.09 -16.10 4.04
CA LEU A 67 0.74 -15.28 5.05
C LEU A 67 2.24 -15.59 5.17
N LYS A 68 2.60 -16.87 5.35
CA LYS A 68 4.00 -17.31 5.47
C LYS A 68 4.82 -16.92 4.22
N ARG A 69 4.24 -17.11 3.03
CA ARG A 69 4.90 -16.76 1.75
C ARG A 69 5.10 -15.26 1.56
N LEU A 70 4.17 -14.42 2.04
CA LEU A 70 4.29 -12.97 1.97
C LEU A 70 5.28 -12.43 3.01
N ILE A 71 5.30 -12.98 4.23
CA ILE A 71 6.28 -12.61 5.25
C ILE A 71 7.71 -12.87 4.78
N GLN A 72 7.96 -13.97 4.07
CA GLN A 72 9.27 -14.25 3.47
C GLN A 72 9.69 -13.18 2.45
N LYS A 73 8.72 -12.50 1.82
CA LYS A 73 8.94 -11.47 0.80
C LYS A 73 8.69 -10.05 1.34
N ARG A 74 8.56 -9.90 2.67
CA ARG A 74 8.15 -8.65 3.33
C ARG A 74 9.00 -7.45 2.91
N GLN A 75 10.31 -7.64 2.72
CA GLN A 75 11.20 -6.52 2.38
C GLN A 75 10.89 -5.98 0.98
N LYS A 76 10.67 -6.88 0.01
CA LYS A 76 10.29 -6.50 -1.36
C LYS A 76 8.93 -5.78 -1.34
N ILE A 77 7.97 -6.32 -0.59
CA ILE A 77 6.64 -5.73 -0.44
C ILE A 77 6.73 -4.33 0.18
N ALA A 78 7.38 -4.19 1.34
CA ALA A 78 7.57 -2.94 2.05
C ALA A 78 8.24 -1.86 1.17
N ASN A 79 9.27 -2.24 0.41
CA ASN A 79 9.94 -1.32 -0.51
C ASN A 79 9.00 -0.81 -1.62
N ARG A 80 8.11 -1.67 -2.14
CA ARG A 80 7.12 -1.27 -3.17
C ARG A 80 6.00 -0.43 -2.59
N VAL A 81 5.50 -0.77 -1.41
CA VAL A 81 4.52 0.07 -0.70
C VAL A 81 5.09 1.46 -0.45
N ARG A 82 6.33 1.54 0.05
CA ARG A 82 7.00 2.85 0.23
C ARG A 82 7.07 3.61 -1.10
N TRP A 83 7.56 3.00 -2.17
CA TRP A 83 7.75 3.72 -3.44
C TRP A 83 6.45 4.27 -4.05
N ILE A 84 5.32 3.58 -3.85
CA ILE A 84 4.03 3.96 -4.46
C ILE A 84 3.20 4.88 -3.55
N TRP A 85 3.29 4.69 -2.24
CA TRP A 85 2.47 5.41 -1.25
C TRP A 85 3.24 6.43 -0.40
N GLU A 86 4.54 6.63 -0.59
CA GLU A 86 5.27 7.73 0.08
C GLU A 86 4.75 9.10 -0.42
N PRO A 87 4.54 10.09 0.46
CA PRO A 87 4.80 10.10 1.92
C PRO A 87 3.60 9.67 2.79
N LYS A 88 2.51 9.21 2.19
CA LYS A 88 1.23 8.96 2.88
C LYS A 88 1.31 7.80 3.86
N VAL A 89 1.87 6.65 3.49
CA VAL A 89 1.83 5.44 4.33
C VAL A 89 3.05 5.30 5.24
N ASP A 90 2.81 5.18 6.55
CA ASP A 90 3.83 5.03 7.59
C ASP A 90 4.19 3.57 7.87
N ARG A 91 3.22 2.65 7.76
CA ARG A 91 3.34 1.26 8.19
C ARG A 91 2.76 0.28 7.18
N LEU A 92 3.39 -0.88 7.05
CA LEU A 92 2.85 -2.04 6.37
C LEU A 92 2.45 -3.07 7.43
N VAL A 93 1.24 -3.59 7.34
CA VAL A 93 0.78 -4.69 8.19
C VAL A 93 0.30 -5.85 7.32
N ILE A 94 0.77 -7.05 7.62
CA ILE A 94 0.30 -8.28 6.96
C ILE A 94 -0.46 -9.11 7.99
N CYS A 95 -1.75 -9.34 7.75
CA CYS A 95 -2.65 -9.99 8.68
C CYS A 95 -3.24 -11.29 8.12
N ILE A 96 -3.82 -12.09 9.01
CA ILE A 96 -4.72 -13.21 8.71
C ILE A 96 -5.89 -13.18 9.69
N GLU A 97 -7.07 -13.59 9.23
CA GLU A 97 -8.20 -13.82 10.11
C GLU A 97 -8.24 -15.32 10.49
N LYS A 98 -7.77 -15.64 11.70
CA LYS A 98 -7.81 -16.99 12.26
C LYS A 98 -8.07 -16.90 13.76
N ASN A 99 -9.28 -17.25 14.19
CA ASN A 99 -9.73 -17.12 15.60
C ASN A 99 -9.55 -15.70 16.17
N GLY A 100 -9.58 -14.69 15.30
CA GLY A 100 -9.17 -13.32 15.58
C GLY A 100 -8.29 -12.75 14.47
N LEU A 101 -8.03 -11.45 14.52
CA LEU A 101 -7.14 -10.79 13.57
C LEU A 101 -5.70 -10.87 14.08
N GLU A 102 -4.87 -11.70 13.43
CA GLU A 102 -3.45 -11.79 13.73
C GLU A 102 -2.65 -10.97 12.72
N CYS A 103 -1.88 -9.98 13.18
CA CYS A 103 -1.18 -9.03 12.32
C CYS A 103 0.32 -8.95 12.62
N ARG A 104 1.13 -8.81 11.56
CA ARG A 104 2.56 -8.49 11.66
C ARG A 104 2.83 -7.12 11.06
N ALA A 105 3.28 -6.19 11.89
CA ALA A 105 3.55 -4.81 11.51
C ALA A 105 5.03 -4.58 11.14
N TYR A 106 5.24 -3.71 10.16
CA TYR A 106 6.54 -3.32 9.63
C TYR A 106 6.57 -1.80 9.42
N SER A 107 7.51 -1.12 10.04
CA SER A 107 7.70 0.33 9.83
C SER A 107 8.23 0.60 8.42
N LEU A 108 7.59 1.54 7.72
CA LEU A 108 8.07 2.04 6.43
C LEU A 108 8.87 3.33 6.56
N LYS A 109 8.96 3.93 7.76
CA LYS A 109 9.92 5.02 8.00
C LYS A 109 11.34 4.45 8.00
N LYS A 110 12.24 5.05 7.24
CA LYS A 110 13.67 4.93 7.57
C LYS A 110 13.82 5.63 8.91
N TYR A 111 14.37 4.94 9.92
CA TYR A 111 15.00 5.66 11.01
C TYR A 111 16.05 6.56 10.35
N LEU A 112 15.79 7.87 10.31
CA LEU A 112 16.85 8.86 10.19
C LEU A 112 17.64 8.69 11.48
N ILE A 113 18.73 7.94 11.38
CA ILE A 113 19.79 8.03 12.38
C ILE A 113 20.47 9.35 12.02
N ASP A 114 20.15 10.40 12.79
CA ASP A 114 21.04 11.55 12.97
C ASP A 114 22.30 11.09 13.72
#